data_AF-A0A2N2GGK0-F1
#
_entry.id   AF-A0A2N2GGK0-F1
#
_cell.length_a   1.000
_cell.length_b   1.000
_cell.length_c   1.000
_cell.angle_alpha   90.00
_cell.angle_beta   90.00
_cell.angle_gamma   90.00
#
_symmetry.space_group_name_H-M   'P 1'
#
loop_
_entity.id
_entity.type
_entity.pdbx_description
1 polymer ?
#
loop_
_entity_poly.entity_id
_entity_poly.type
_entity_poly.pdbx_seq_one_letter_code
_entity_poly.pdbx_strand_id
1 'polypeptide(L)'
;MHNQRSSGVLLHLTSLPGPFGIGTLGKSAFEFIDYLKAAGQVHWQILPSGPVSSSSGNSPYMSLSAFAGNPLLIDPAQLVG
;
A
#
# COMPACT_ATOMS: atom_id res chain seq x y z
N MET A 1 4.29 -18.05 -17.66
CA MET A 1 3.81 -16.65 -17.60
C MET A 1 3.07 -16.35 -18.89
N HIS A 2 1.86 -15.80 -18.83
CA HIS A 2 1.10 -15.43 -20.03
C HIS A 2 1.61 -14.09 -20.56
N ASN A 3 2.02 -14.03 -21.83
CA ASN A 3 2.57 -12.83 -22.48
C ASN A 3 1.47 -11.92 -23.06
N GLN A 4 0.39 -11.72 -22.32
CA GLN A 4 -0.69 -10.81 -22.71
C GLN A 4 -0.25 -9.37 -22.43
N ARG A 5 -0.52 -8.43 -23.35
CA ARG A 5 -0.22 -7.01 -23.12
C ARG A 5 -1.05 -6.51 -21.94
N SER A 6 -0.37 -5.96 -20.93
CA SER A 6 -0.97 -5.36 -19.75
C SER A 6 -0.28 -4.06 -19.34
N SER A 7 -0.93 -3.29 -18.47
CA SER A 7 -0.37 -2.11 -17.83
C SER A 7 -0.77 -2.05 -16.36
N GLY A 8 -0.07 -1.20 -15.59
CA GLY A 8 -0.32 -1.02 -14.18
C GLY A 8 0.30 0.27 -13.64
N VAL A 9 0.08 0.50 -12.34
CA VAL A 9 0.62 1.67 -11.62
C VAL A 9 1.49 1.20 -10.46
N LEU A 10 2.62 1.89 -10.27
CA LEU A 10 3.44 1.80 -9.06
C LEU A 10 3.02 2.91 -8.10
N LEU A 11 2.46 2.52 -6.95
CA LEU A 11 2.11 3.45 -5.87
C LEU A 11 2.17 2.70 -4.55
N HIS A 12 2.98 3.15 -3.59
CA HIS A 12 3.00 2.51 -2.28
C HIS A 12 1.77 2.89 -1.43
N LEU A 13 1.33 2.00 -0.54
CA LEU A 13 0.16 2.20 0.32
C LEU A 13 0.26 3.48 1.16
N THR A 14 1.46 3.81 1.63
CA THR A 14 1.73 5.02 2.42
C THR A 14 1.45 6.32 1.68
N SER A 15 1.43 6.28 0.34
CA SER A 15 1.19 7.45 -0.52
C SER A 15 -0.29 7.66 -0.85
N LEU A 16 -1.17 6.75 -0.42
CA LEU A 16 -2.61 6.95 -0.54
C LEU A 16 -3.04 8.14 0.33
N PRO A 17 -4.00 8.96 -0.13
CA PRO A 17 -4.55 10.02 0.69
C PRO A 17 -5.33 9.42 1.87
N GLY A 18 -5.33 10.08 3.01
CA GLY A 18 -6.07 9.62 4.18
C GLY A 18 -6.00 10.61 5.36
N PRO A 19 -6.93 10.52 6.31
CA PRO A 19 -7.04 11.49 7.40
C PRO A 19 -6.04 11.26 8.55
N PHE A 20 -5.29 10.15 8.54
CA PHE A 20 -4.46 9.72 9.66
C PHE A 20 -2.96 10.01 9.48
N GLY A 21 -2.62 10.92 8.57
CA GLY A 21 -1.23 11.34 8.30
C GLY A 21 -0.40 10.38 7.44
N ILE A 22 -0.93 9.19 7.15
CA ILE A 22 -0.34 8.18 6.26
C ILE A 22 -1.46 7.43 5.52
N GLY A 23 -1.18 6.95 4.32
CA GLY A 23 -2.09 6.05 3.62
C GLY A 23 -2.19 4.67 4.32
N THR A 24 -3.39 4.12 4.36
CA THR A 24 -3.73 2.86 5.07
C THR A 24 -4.45 1.88 4.14
N LEU A 25 -4.59 0.63 4.58
CA LEU A 25 -5.44 -0.39 3.97
C LEU A 25 -6.92 -0.18 4.29
N GLY A 26 -7.41 1.03 4.01
CA GLY A 26 -8.76 1.49 4.30
C GLY A 26 -9.54 1.90 3.05
N LYS A 27 -10.50 2.81 3.23
CA LYS A 27 -11.37 3.32 2.16
C LYS A 27 -10.60 3.78 0.91
N SER A 28 -9.54 4.58 1.08
CA SER A 28 -8.74 5.10 -0.05
C SER A 28 -8.05 4.01 -0.87
N ALA A 29 -7.72 2.86 -0.27
CA ALA A 29 -7.13 1.73 -1.00
C ALA A 29 -8.16 1.08 -1.93
N PHE A 30 -9.41 0.92 -1.48
CA PHE A 30 -10.51 0.43 -2.32
C PHE A 30 -10.84 1.42 -3.44
N GLU A 31 -10.92 2.72 -3.13
CA GLU A 31 -11.13 3.77 -4.14
C GLU A 31 -10.02 3.79 -5.19
N PHE A 32 -8.76 3.55 -4.79
CA PHE A 32 -7.65 3.43 -5.74
C PHE A 32 -7.77 2.19 -6.62
N ILE A 33 -8.20 1.05 -6.08
CA ILE A 33 -8.48 -0.16 -6.88
C ILE A 33 -9.60 0.11 -7.88
N ASP A 34 -10.68 0.76 -7.46
CA ASP A 34 -11.79 1.13 -8.35
C ASP A 34 -11.32 2.09 -9.46
N TYR A 35 -10.46 3.04 -9.12
CA TYR A 35 -9.80 3.91 -10.10
C TYR A 35 -8.95 3.12 -11.10
N LEU A 36 -8.10 2.20 -10.64
CA LEU A 36 -7.27 1.36 -11.50
C LEU A 36 -8.13 0.52 -12.45
N LYS A 37 -9.20 -0.08 -11.92
CA LYS A 37 -10.17 -0.85 -12.69
C LYS A 37 -10.84 0.00 -13.76
N ALA A 38 -11.31 1.19 -13.41
CA ALA A 38 -11.93 2.13 -14.35
C ALA A 38 -10.94 2.59 -15.45
N ALA A 39 -9.66 2.73 -15.11
CA ALA A 39 -8.58 3.10 -16.02
C ALA A 39 -8.01 1.91 -16.83
N GLY A 40 -8.58 0.70 -16.72
CA GLY A 40 -8.12 -0.50 -17.42
C GLY A 40 -6.76 -1.02 -16.97
N GLN A 41 -6.26 -0.57 -15.81
CA GLN A 41 -5.01 -1.06 -15.23
C GLN A 41 -5.25 -2.41 -14.57
N VAL A 42 -4.37 -3.38 -14.85
CA VAL A 42 -4.53 -4.76 -14.35
C VAL A 42 -3.47 -5.15 -13.32
N HIS A 43 -2.49 -4.27 -13.08
CA HIS A 43 -1.47 -4.45 -12.05
C HIS A 43 -1.37 -3.22 -11.15
N TRP A 44 -1.24 -3.47 -9.84
CA TRP A 44 -0.82 -2.49 -8.86
C TRP A 44 0.46 -3.01 -8.20
N GLN A 45 1.57 -2.31 -8.43
CA GLN A 45 2.84 -2.63 -7.80
C GLN A 45 3.02 -1.76 -6.55
N ILE A 46 3.53 -2.39 -5.48
CA ILE A 46 3.90 -1.74 -4.22
C ILE A 46 5.37 -2.05 -3.86
N LEU A 47 5.95 -1.19 -3.04
CA LEU A 47 7.20 -1.45 -2.30
C LEU A 47 6.95 -2.49 -1.19
N PRO A 48 7.99 -3.02 -0.51
CA PRO A 48 7.80 -3.93 0.61
C PRO A 48 6.98 -3.32 1.75
N SER A 49 6.08 -4.10 2.33
CA SER A 49 5.09 -3.64 3.32
C SER A 49 5.44 -4.04 4.77
N GLY A 50 6.71 -4.34 5.05
CA GLY A 50 7.17 -4.75 6.38
C GLY A 50 7.36 -3.57 7.37
N PRO A 51 7.48 -3.85 8.68
CA PRO A 51 7.67 -2.81 9.70
C PRO A 51 8.91 -1.95 9.44
N VAL A 52 8.75 -0.64 9.49
CA VAL A 52 9.83 0.33 9.33
C VAL A 52 10.16 1.01 10.66
N SER A 53 11.36 1.57 10.76
CA SER A 53 11.79 2.35 11.93
C SER A 53 12.41 3.68 11.50
N SER A 54 12.33 4.69 12.38
CA SER A 54 12.96 5.99 12.17
C SER A 54 14.48 5.89 12.13
N SER A 55 15.10 4.97 12.89
CA SER A 55 16.53 4.68 12.83
C SER A 55 17.00 4.17 11.47
N SER A 56 16.10 3.55 10.71
CA SER A 56 16.34 3.05 9.35
C SER A 56 15.85 4.02 8.26
N GLY A 57 15.58 5.28 8.63
CA GLY A 57 15.08 6.30 7.70
C GLY A 57 13.69 6.00 7.15
N ASN A 58 12.89 5.17 7.85
CA ASN A 58 11.60 4.67 7.40
C ASN A 58 11.64 3.91 6.05
N SER A 59 12.79 3.36 5.68
CA SER A 59 12.96 2.64 4.42
C SER A 59 12.19 1.31 4.42
N PRO A 60 11.30 1.05 3.43
CA PRO A 60 10.59 -0.23 3.32
C PRO A 60 11.52 -1.41 3.00
N TYR A 61 12.74 -1.14 2.54
CA TYR A 61 13.76 -2.15 2.24
C TYR A 61 14.62 -2.54 3.45
N MET A 62 14.46 -1.85 4.58
CA MET A 62 15.18 -2.12 5.82
C MET A 62 14.19 -2.52 6.93
N SER A 63 13.38 -3.54 6.63
CA SER A 63 12.34 -4.02 7.53
C SER A 63 12.94 -4.75 8.73
N LEU A 64 12.30 -4.60 9.91
CA LEU A 64 12.63 -5.35 11.12
C LEU A 64 12.27 -6.85 11.03
N SER A 65 11.51 -7.24 10.02
CA SER A 65 11.07 -8.61 9.78
C SER A 65 10.85 -8.90 8.29
N ALA A 66 11.21 -10.11 7.85
CA ALA A 66 10.91 -10.59 6.50
C ALA A 66 9.45 -11.07 6.33
N PHE A 67 8.70 -11.21 7.43
CA PHE A 67 7.36 -11.82 7.43
C PHE A 67 6.25 -10.89 7.93
N ALA A 68 6.55 -9.98 8.85
CA ALA A 68 5.53 -9.12 9.44
C ALA A 68 5.06 -8.03 8.46
N GLY A 69 3.83 -7.57 8.64
CA GLY A 69 3.32 -6.35 8.00
C GLY A 69 3.56 -5.10 8.86
N ASN A 70 3.65 -3.95 8.21
CA ASN A 70 3.82 -2.65 8.88
C ASN A 70 2.52 -2.24 9.61
N PRO A 71 2.51 -2.10 10.94
CA PRO A 71 1.31 -1.71 11.68
C PRO A 71 0.75 -0.35 11.28
N LEU A 72 1.58 0.56 10.75
CA LEU A 72 1.15 1.87 10.28
C LEU A 72 0.21 1.82 9.06
N LEU A 73 0.13 0.67 8.38
CA LEU A 73 -0.76 0.48 7.25
C LEU A 73 -2.15 -0.01 7.65
N ILE A 74 -2.38 -0.32 8.93
CA ILE A 74 -3.72 -0.66 9.45
C ILE A 74 -4.59 0.60 9.40
N ASP A 75 -5.83 0.47 8.92
CA ASP A 75 -6.79 1.58 8.93
C ASP A 75 -7.43 1.72 10.34
N PRO A 76 -7.17 2.81 11.09
CA PRO A 76 -7.75 2.99 12.41
C PRO A 76 -9.27 3.03 12.41
N ALA A 77 -9.90 3.45 11.31
CA ALA A 77 -11.36 3.48 11.18
C ALA A 77 -12.00 2.09 11.31
N GLN A 78 -11.28 1.01 11.01
CA GLN A 78 -11.76 -0.36 11.17
C GLN A 78 -11.68 -0.88 12.61
N LEU A 79 -11.01 -0.15 13.50
CA LEU A 79 -10.88 -0.53 14.92
C LEU A 79 -11.97 0.10 15.78
N VAL A 80 -12.75 1.02 15.22
CA VAL A 80 -13.87 1.70 15.89
C VAL A 80 -15.16 1.00 15.46
N GLY A 81 -15.92 0.49 16.44
CA GLY A 81 -17.19 -0.21 16.25
C GLY A 81 -18.38 0.72 16.06
#